data_AF-A0A9D5Z8B8-F1
#
_entry.id   AF-A0A9D5Z8B8-F1
#
_cell.length_a   1.000
_cell.length_b   1.000
_cell.length_c   1.000
_cell.angle_alpha   90.00
_cell.angle_beta   90.00
_cell.angle_gamma   90.00
#
_symmetry.space_group_name_H-M   'P 1'
#
loop_
_entity.id
_entity.type
_entity.pdbx_description
1 polymer ?
#
loop_
_entity_poly.entity_id
_entity_poly.type
_entity_poly.pdbx_seq_one_letter_code
_entity_poly.pdbx_strand_id
1 'polypeptide(L)'
;MAGKAFNIPIVEQGKNQVVGSFCSSLDALSNEELSALAQLKRLQTAAEKVKQALSIANAEEQQALQEQLNQLRQEAGTWRIRREQATIAKHVALGHTTLPVRDY
;
A
#
# COMPACT_ATOMS: atom_id res chain seq x y z
N MET A 1 0.27 6.18 48.45
CA MET A 1 0.72 5.01 47.68
C MET A 1 -0.25 4.81 46.51
N ALA A 2 0.30 4.81 45.30
CA ALA A 2 -0.28 4.41 44.00
C ALA A 2 -1.61 5.05 43.56
N GLY A 3 -1.50 6.05 42.67
CA GLY A 3 -2.59 6.51 41.83
C GLY A 3 -2.94 5.48 40.75
N LYS A 4 -4.23 5.40 40.42
CA LYS A 4 -4.71 4.80 39.18
C LYS A 4 -5.38 5.91 38.37
N ALA A 5 -4.57 6.61 37.58
CA ALA A 5 -5.08 7.30 36.41
C ALA A 5 -5.60 6.22 35.46
N PHE A 6 -6.91 6.04 35.40
CA PHE A 6 -7.53 5.31 34.30
C PHE A 6 -7.46 6.25 33.09
N ASN A 7 -6.37 6.10 32.34
CA ASN A 7 -6.16 6.77 31.07
C ASN A 7 -7.31 6.37 30.12
N ILE A 8 -7.99 7.40 29.64
CA ILE A 8 -9.03 7.42 28.62
C ILE A 8 -8.56 6.60 27.42
N PRO A 9 -9.37 5.66 26.87
CA PRO A 9 -9.05 5.08 25.57
C PRO A 9 -9.31 6.13 24.49
N ILE A 10 -8.28 6.90 24.15
CA ILE A 10 -8.21 7.63 22.88
C ILE A 10 -7.55 6.69 21.88
N VAL A 11 -8.34 6.03 21.02
CA VAL A 11 -7.95 5.77 19.63
C VAL A 11 -9.23 5.72 18.77
N GLU A 12 -9.77 6.89 18.44
CA GLU A 12 -10.42 7.05 17.14
C GLU A 12 -9.31 7.20 16.10
N GLN A 13 -9.08 6.16 15.30
CA GLN A 13 -8.68 6.32 13.90
C GLN A 13 -9.36 5.22 13.11
N GLY A 14 -10.26 5.64 12.21
CA GLY A 14 -11.05 4.74 11.39
C GLY A 14 -10.22 3.85 10.47
N LYS A 15 -10.93 2.83 9.97
CA LYS A 15 -10.60 1.87 8.92
C LYS A 15 -9.77 0.66 9.40
N ASN A 16 -10.52 -0.41 9.66
CA ASN A 16 -10.13 -1.80 9.96
C ASN A 16 -9.66 -2.09 11.39
N GLN A 17 -10.62 -2.38 12.29
CA GLN A 17 -10.33 -3.07 13.54
C GLN A 17 -10.13 -4.57 13.27
N VAL A 18 -8.88 -4.99 13.15
CA VAL A 18 -8.50 -6.40 13.29
C VAL A 18 -8.64 -6.74 14.77
N VAL A 19 -9.74 -7.38 15.14
CA VAL A 19 -9.97 -7.84 16.53
C VAL A 19 -9.06 -9.03 16.79
N GLY A 20 -7.87 -8.74 17.36
CA GLY A 20 -7.01 -9.68 18.07
C GLY A 20 -6.71 -11.02 17.37
N SER A 21 -5.62 -11.05 16.60
CA SER A 21 -4.88 -12.29 16.33
C SER A 21 -3.40 -11.98 16.52
N PHE A 22 -2.83 -12.42 17.66
CA PHE A 22 -1.39 -12.40 17.92
C PHE A 22 -0.68 -13.48 17.07
N CYS A 23 -0.89 -13.46 15.75
CA CYS A 23 -0.18 -14.31 14.82
C CYS A 23 1.01 -13.53 14.26
N SER A 24 2.23 -13.86 14.68
CA SER A 24 3.48 -13.35 14.08
C SER A 24 3.54 -13.56 12.56
N SER A 25 2.74 -14.48 12.02
CA SER A 25 2.55 -14.72 10.58
C SER A 25 1.69 -13.66 9.87
N LEU A 26 0.87 -12.87 10.57
CA LEU A 26 0.14 -11.73 9.99
C LEU A 26 1.06 -10.54 9.74
N ASP A 27 2.06 -10.32 10.59
CA ASP A 27 3.06 -9.26 10.38
C ASP A 27 4.13 -9.68 9.34
N ALA A 28 4.33 -10.98 9.14
CA ALA A 28 5.29 -11.50 8.17
C ALA A 28 4.79 -11.30 6.73
N LEU A 29 5.44 -10.41 5.97
CA LEU A 29 5.10 -10.19 4.56
C LEU A 29 5.28 -11.49 3.75
N SER A 30 4.31 -11.80 2.89
CA SER A 30 4.47 -12.93 1.95
C SER A 30 5.52 -12.59 0.90
N ASN A 31 6.15 -13.61 0.29
CA ASN A 31 7.10 -13.39 -0.80
C ASN A 31 6.47 -12.62 -1.98
N GLU A 32 5.17 -12.80 -2.21
CA GLU A 32 4.43 -12.09 -3.25
C GLU A 32 4.23 -10.62 -2.88
N GLU A 33 3.88 -10.30 -1.63
CA GLU A 33 3.79 -8.92 -1.13
C GLU A 33 5.14 -8.21 -1.21
N LEU A 34 6.23 -8.90 -0.83
CA LEU A 34 7.60 -8.37 -0.94
C LEU A 34 7.98 -8.08 -2.39
N SER A 35 7.64 -8.99 -3.31
CA SER A 35 7.89 -8.78 -4.73
C SER A 35 7.14 -7.57 -5.28
N ALA A 36 5.87 -7.40 -4.88
CA ALA A 36 5.06 -6.27 -5.30
C ALA A 36 5.57 -4.95 -4.72
N LEU A 37 5.98 -4.93 -3.45
CA LEU A 37 6.61 -3.75 -2.82
C LEU A 37 7.92 -3.36 -3.49
N ALA A 38 8.76 -4.33 -3.84
CA ALA A 38 10.01 -4.06 -4.57
C ALA A 38 9.74 -3.41 -5.93
N GLN A 39 8.73 -3.89 -6.66
CA GLN A 39 8.34 -3.30 -7.95
C GLN A 39 7.73 -1.92 -7.78
N LEU A 40 6.87 -1.70 -6.78
CA LEU A 40 6.33 -0.37 -6.47
C LEU A 40 7.42 0.65 -6.16
N LYS A 41 8.45 0.25 -5.39
CA LYS A 41 9.60 1.11 -5.11
C LYS A 41 10.37 1.46 -6.38
N ARG A 42 10.61 0.49 -7.27
CA ARG A 42 11.27 0.73 -8.57
C ARG A 42 10.46 1.72 -9.42
N LEU A 43 9.15 1.49 -9.54
CA LEU A 43 8.26 2.37 -10.31
C LEU A 43 8.20 3.78 -9.73
N GLN A 44 8.23 3.92 -8.39
CA GLN A 44 8.31 5.22 -7.75
C GLN A 44 9.61 5.95 -8.12
N THR A 45 10.76 5.28 -8.04
CA THR A 45 12.04 5.90 -8.42
C THR A 45 12.09 6.28 -9.91
N ALA A 46 11.49 5.47 -10.78
CA ALA A 46 11.36 5.79 -12.21
C ALA A 46 10.45 7.02 -12.42
N ALA A 47 9.32 7.07 -11.73
CA ALA A 47 8.39 8.20 -11.82
C ALA A 47 9.01 9.50 -11.28
N GLU A 48 9.83 9.44 -10.24
CA GLU A 48 10.59 10.59 -9.74
C GLU A 48 11.59 11.11 -10.77
N LYS A 49 12.32 10.22 -11.45
CA LYS A 49 13.22 10.60 -12.55
C LYS A 49 12.46 11.25 -13.72
N VAL A 50 11.32 10.69 -14.11
CA VAL A 50 10.47 11.28 -15.18
C VAL A 50 9.93 12.64 -14.77
N LYS A 51 9.53 12.83 -13.50
CA LYS A 51 9.12 14.15 -12.98
C LYS A 51 10.26 15.16 -13.00
N GLN A 52 11.48 14.75 -12.66
CA GLN A 52 12.65 15.62 -12.76
C GLN A 52 12.92 16.01 -14.22
N ALA A 53 12.85 15.05 -15.15
CA ALA A 53 12.98 15.33 -16.58
C ALA A 53 11.89 16.30 -17.07
N LEU A 54 10.63 16.11 -16.64
CA LEU A 54 9.52 17.02 -16.96
C LEU A 54 9.75 18.46 -16.51
N SER A 55 10.46 18.67 -15.39
CA SER A 55 10.73 20.01 -14.88
C SER A 55 11.73 20.81 -15.73
N ILE A 56 12.50 20.14 -16.60
CA ILE A 56 13.55 20.73 -17.44
C ILE A 56 13.21 20.61 -18.94
N ALA A 57 12.25 19.74 -19.30
CA ALA A 57 11.90 19.41 -20.67
C ALA A 57 11.22 20.54 -21.46
N ASN A 58 11.52 20.58 -22.76
CA ASN A 58 10.86 21.47 -23.73
C ASN A 58 9.42 21.03 -24.02
N ALA A 59 8.59 21.91 -24.58
CA ALA A 59 7.15 21.66 -24.78
C ALA A 59 6.82 20.37 -25.57
N GLU A 60 7.66 19.98 -26.54
CA GLU A 60 7.51 18.75 -27.32
C GLU A 60 7.85 17.49 -26.50
N GLU A 61 8.88 17.57 -25.66
CA GLU A 61 9.31 16.47 -24.79
C GLU A 61 8.38 16.27 -23.58
N GLN A 62 7.69 17.34 -23.16
CA GLN A 62 6.74 17.29 -22.05
C GLN A 62 5.58 16.33 -22.31
N GLN A 63 5.07 16.25 -23.55
CA GLN A 63 3.99 15.32 -23.89
C GLN A 63 4.44 13.87 -23.76
N ALA A 64 5.59 13.52 -24.35
CA ALA A 64 6.16 12.17 -24.28
C ALA A 64 6.46 11.75 -22.84
N LEU A 65 7.03 12.65 -22.03
CA LEU A 65 7.33 12.39 -20.63
C LEU A 65 6.05 12.28 -19.75
N GLN A 66 4.99 13.03 -20.06
CA GLN A 66 3.69 12.89 -19.40
C GLN A 66 3.04 11.53 -19.70
N GLU A 67 3.13 11.06 -20.95
CA GLU A 67 2.68 9.72 -21.33
C GLU A 67 3.44 8.63 -20.58
N GLN A 68 4.78 8.74 -20.52
CA GLN A 68 5.61 7.82 -19.74
C GLN A 68 5.23 7.82 -18.25
N LEU A 69 4.95 8.99 -17.67
CA LEU A 69 4.51 9.09 -16.28
C LEU A 69 3.14 8.41 -16.09
N ASN A 70 2.22 8.57 -17.04
CA ASN A 70 0.92 7.89 -16.99
C ASN A 70 1.06 6.37 -17.11
N GLN A 71 1.95 5.87 -17.96
CA GLN A 71 2.25 4.43 -18.05
C GLN A 71 2.80 3.90 -16.72
N LEU A 72 3.78 4.59 -16.11
CA LEU A 72 4.32 4.22 -14.80
C LEU A 72 3.25 4.22 -13.69
N ARG A 73 2.27 5.13 -13.76
CA ARG A 73 1.12 5.15 -12.83
C ARG A 73 0.21 3.95 -13.04
N GLN A 74 -0.08 3.58 -14.28
CA GLN A 74 -0.90 2.42 -14.61
C GLN A 74 -0.22 1.14 -14.11
N GLU A 75 1.07 0.97 -14.38
CA GLU A 75 1.87 -0.13 -13.87
C GLU A 75 1.91 -0.16 -12.33
N ALA A 76 2.07 1.00 -11.68
CA ALA A 76 2.01 1.05 -10.22
C ALA A 76 0.63 0.63 -9.69
N GLY A 77 -0.45 0.95 -10.42
CA GLY A 77 -1.80 0.50 -10.12
C GLY A 77 -1.93 -1.02 -10.15
N THR A 78 -1.40 -1.69 -11.17
CA THR A 78 -1.46 -3.17 -11.27
C THR A 78 -0.69 -3.84 -10.15
N TRP A 79 0.48 -3.33 -9.77
CA TRP A 79 1.25 -3.87 -8.65
C TRP A 79 0.60 -3.62 -7.28
N ARG A 80 -0.14 -2.52 -7.10
CA ARG A 80 -0.95 -2.29 -5.89
C ARG A 80 -2.06 -3.32 -5.76
N ILE A 81 -2.82 -3.56 -6.83
CA ILE A 81 -3.87 -4.58 -6.85
C ILE A 81 -3.28 -5.97 -6.57
N ARG A 82 -2.13 -6.29 -7.18
CA ARG A 82 -1.45 -7.56 -6.94
C ARG A 82 -1.00 -7.72 -5.49
N ARG A 83 -0.50 -6.64 -4.87
CA ARG A 83 -0.18 -6.64 -3.44
C ARG A 83 -1.44 -6.92 -2.61
N GLU A 84 -2.52 -6.20 -2.86
CA GLU A 84 -3.80 -6.38 -2.14
C GLU A 84 -4.33 -7.81 -2.26
N GLN A 85 -4.26 -8.40 -3.45
CA GLN A 85 -4.63 -9.80 -3.68
C GLN A 85 -3.74 -10.76 -2.88
N ALA A 86 -2.43 -10.52 -2.85
CA ALA A 86 -1.49 -11.32 -2.06
C ALA A 86 -1.78 -11.19 -0.54
N THR A 87 -2.13 -10.00 -0.07
CA THR A 87 -2.56 -9.79 1.32
C THR A 87 -3.83 -10.58 1.62
N ILE A 88 -4.84 -10.46 0.77
CA ILE A 88 -6.12 -11.19 0.94
C ILE A 88 -5.88 -12.70 0.92
N ALA A 89 -5.10 -13.21 -0.04
CA ALA A 89 -4.76 -14.63 -0.13
C ALA A 89 -4.05 -15.13 1.13
N LYS A 90 -3.12 -14.35 1.67
CA LYS A 90 -2.45 -14.64 2.95
C LYS A 90 -3.46 -14.65 4.12
N HIS A 91 -4.33 -13.65 4.22
CA HIS A 91 -5.36 -13.61 5.27
C HIS A 91 -6.28 -14.84 5.20
N VAL A 92 -6.72 -15.23 4.01
CA VAL A 92 -7.53 -16.44 3.79
C VAL A 92 -6.76 -17.71 4.17
N ALA A 93 -5.49 -17.84 3.76
CA ALA A 93 -4.64 -18.98 4.10
C ALA A 93 -4.40 -19.13 5.60
N LEU A 94 -4.36 -18.02 6.33
CA LEU A 94 -4.25 -17.99 7.79
C LEU A 94 -5.60 -18.23 8.50
N GLY A 95 -6.68 -18.49 7.76
CA GLY A 95 -8.01 -18.76 8.31
C GLY A 95 -8.76 -17.50 8.75
N HIS A 96 -8.30 -16.31 8.36
CA HIS A 96 -9.00 -15.06 8.64
C HIS A 96 -10.03 -14.75 7.55
N THR A 97 -11.30 -14.63 7.94
CA THR A 97 -12.37 -14.19 7.04
C THR A 97 -12.23 -12.68 6.79
N THR A 98 -11.81 -12.30 5.59
CA THR A 98 -11.87 -10.90 5.15
C THR A 98 -13.31 -10.56 4.74
N LEU A 99 -14.08 -9.93 5.64
CA LEU A 99 -15.37 -9.37 5.27
C LEU A 99 -15.16 -8.03 4.55
N PRO A 100 -15.72 -7.80 3.35
CA PRO A 100 -15.74 -6.48 2.76
C PRO A 100 -16.55 -5.55 3.66
N VAL A 101 -15.97 -4.41 4.04
CA VAL A 101 -16.70 -3.35 4.75
C VAL A 101 -17.75 -2.80 3.77
N ARG A 102 -19.03 -3.06 4.04
CA ARG A 102 -20.13 -2.36 3.37
C ARG A 102 -20.26 -1.00 4.04
N ASP A 103 -19.89 0.05 3.32
CA ASP A 103 -20.23 1.42 3.70
C ASP A 103 -21.76 1.56 3.59
N TYR A 104 -22.44 1.71 4.74
CA TYR A 104 -23.85 2.10 4.85
C TYR A 104 -23.94 3.56 5.29
#